data_AF-A0A326GCP6-F1
#
_entry.id   AF-A0A326GCP6-F1
#
_cell.length_a   1.000
_cell.length_b   1.000
_cell.length_c   1.000
_cell.angle_alpha   90.00
_cell.angle_beta   90.00
_cell.angle_gamma   90.00
#
_symmetry.space_group_name_H-M   'P 1'
#
loop_
_entity.id
_entity.type
_entity.pdbx_description
1 polymer ?
#
loop_
_entity_poly.entity_id
_entity_poly.type
_entity_poly.pdbx_seq_one_letter_code
_entity_poly.pdbx_strand_id
1 'polypeptide(L)' 'MVIEAPAFAAKSRLERQRMVNRALGDIPGERVHALAIQASAPSP' A
#
# COMPACT_ATOMS: atom_id res chain seq x y z
N MET A 1 5.94 4.74 4.79
CA MET A 1 6.33 3.35 5.16
C MET A 1 6.60 2.54 3.89
N VAL A 2 7.44 1.50 4.00
CA VAL A 2 7.73 0.56 2.91
C VAL A 2 7.00 -0.75 3.17
N ILE A 3 6.32 -1.28 2.15
CA ILE A 3 5.57 -2.54 2.21
C ILE A 3 6.02 -3.41 1.05
N GLU A 4 6.50 -4.60 1.36
CA GLU A 4 6.86 -5.61 0.38
C GLU A 4 5.93 -6.81 0.49
N ALA A 5 5.32 -7.21 -0.64
CA ALA A 5 4.42 -8.34 -0.66
C ALA A 5 4.35 -8.99 -2.05
N PRO A 6 4.37 -10.34 -2.15
CA PRO A 6 4.23 -11.05 -3.43
C PRO A 6 2.94 -10.68 -4.20
N ALA A 7 1.87 -10.31 -3.48
CA ALA A 7 0.59 -9.87 -4.05
C ALA A 7 0.71 -8.66 -5.00
N PHE A 8 1.84 -7.95 -4.98
CA PHE A 8 2.09 -6.77 -5.82
C PHE A 8 2.75 -7.06 -7.17
N ALA A 9 3.21 -8.29 -7.42
CA ALA A 9 4.06 -8.65 -8.57
C ALA A 9 3.47 -8.26 -9.93
N ALA A 10 2.16 -8.46 -10.12
CA ALA A 10 1.45 -8.16 -11.37
C ALA A 10 0.55 -6.92 -11.29
N LYS A 11 0.83 -6.01 -10.34
CA LYS A 11 0.00 -4.82 -10.09
C LYS A 11 0.74 -3.55 -10.47
N SER A 12 0.04 -2.64 -11.12
CA SER A 12 0.50 -1.27 -11.32
C SER A 12 0.68 -0.55 -9.97
N ARG A 13 1.47 0.52 -9.96
CA ARG A 13 1.69 1.36 -8.77
C ARG A 13 0.37 1.82 -8.13
N LEU A 14 -0.60 2.25 -8.95
CA LEU A 14 -1.90 2.72 -8.46
C LEU A 14 -2.72 1.59 -7.84
N GLU A 15 -2.72 0.39 -8.45
CA GLU A 15 -3.41 -0.77 -7.89
C GLU A 15 -2.83 -1.16 -6.54
N ARG A 16 -1.49 -1.19 -6.39
CA ARG A 16 -0.83 -1.46 -5.10
C ARG A 16 -1.25 -0.44 -4.05
N GLN A 17 -1.26 0.84 -4.41
CA GLN A 17 -1.69 1.91 -3.51
C GLN A 17 -3.14 1.70 -3.05
N ARG A 18 -4.05 1.37 -3.98
CA ARG A 18 -5.46 1.07 -3.65
C ARG A 18 -5.60 -0.16 -2.77
N MET A 19 -4.82 -1.20 -3.01
CA MET A 19 -4.81 -2.41 -2.17
C MET A 19 -4.39 -2.08 -0.74
N VAL A 20 -3.32 -1.30 -0.55
CA VAL A 20 -2.87 -0.89 0.78
C VAL A 20 -3.90 0.02 1.45
N ASN A 21 -4.44 1.01 0.75
CA ASN A 21 -5.47 1.90 1.33
C ASN A 21 -6.71 1.11 1.79
N ARG A 22 -7.13 0.09 1.02
CA ARG A 22 -8.23 -0.80 1.44
C ARG A 22 -7.87 -1.64 2.67
N ALA A 23 -6.65 -2.15 2.75
CA ALA A 23 -6.19 -2.93 3.90
C ALA A 23 -6.08 -2.08 5.19
N LEU A 24 -5.79 -0.79 5.06
CA LEU A 24 -5.72 0.15 6.18
C LEU A 24 -7.09 0.62 6.68
N GLY A 25 -8.16 0.44 5.91
CA GLY A 25 -9.52 0.77 6.32
C GLY A 25 -9.68 2.25 6.70
N ASP A 26 -10.17 2.48 7.92
CA ASP A 26 -10.50 3.78 8.52
C ASP A 26 -9.29 4.52 9.12
N ILE A 27 -8.09 3.93 9.08
CA ILE A 27 -6.89 4.57 9.65
C ILE A 27 -6.60 5.93 8.96
N PRO A 28 -6.51 6.02 7.62
CA PRO A 28 -6.23 7.28 6.94
C PRO A 28 -7.47 8.18 6.95
N GLY A 29 -7.31 9.43 7.38
CA GLY A 29 -8.39 10.44 7.42
C GLY A 29 -9.08 10.55 8.77
N GLU A 30 -9.24 9.46 9.53
CA GLU A 30 -9.84 9.50 10.88
C GLU A 30 -8.77 9.52 11.97
N ARG A 31 -7.87 8.52 11.96
CA ARG A 31 -6.86 8.34 13.01
C ARG A 31 -5.52 8.97 12.66
N VAL A 32 -5.21 9.06 11.36
CA VAL A 32 -3.98 9.65 10.83
C VAL A 32 -4.30 10.58 9.69
N HIS A 33 -3.81 11.83 9.74
CA HIS A 33 -4.11 12.85 8.74
C HIS A 33 -3.63 12.47 7.34
N ALA A 34 -2.40 12.00 7.20
CA ALA A 34 -1.83 11.54 5.94
C ALA A 34 -0.72 10.52 6.18
N LEU A 35 -0.52 9.61 5.23
CA LEU A 35 0.57 8.66 5.27
C LEU A 35 1.12 8.39 3.87
N ALA A 36 2.44 8.38 3.74
CA ALA A 36 3.13 8.04 2.50
C ALA A 36 3.38 6.52 2.42
N ILE A 37 2.99 5.89 1.33
CA ILE A 37 3.14 4.45 1.09
C ILE A 37 4.09 4.22 -0.08
N GLN A 38 5.06 3.34 0.11
CA GLN A 38 5.83 2.73 -0.96
C GLN A 38 5.54 1.23 -0.95
N ALA A 39 4.97 0.71 -2.05
CA ALA A 39 4.57 -0.68 -2.17
C ALA A 39 5.24 -1.35 -3.38
N SER A 40 6.01 -2.41 -3.12
CA SER A 40 6.79 -3.16 -4.10
C SER A 40 6.62 -4.67 -3.93
N ALA A 41 6.69 -5.40 -5.04
CA ALA A 41 6.89 -6.84 -4.92
C ALA A 41 8.32 -7.11 -4.43
N PRO A 42 8.58 -8.21 -3.70
CA PRO A 42 9.93 -8.60 -3.35
C PRO A 42 10.79 -8.73 -4.61
N SER A 43 11.97 -8.13 -4.61
CA SER A 43 13.03 -8.46 -5.56
C SER A 43 13.85 -9.64 -5.01
N PRO A 44 14.31 -10.57 -5.86
CA PRO A 44 15.33 -11.54 -5.48
C PRO A 44 16.60 -10.88 -4.95
#